data_AF-A0AAN6MJ69-F1
#
_entry.id   AF-A0AAN6MJ69-F1
#
_cell.length_a   1.000
_cell.length_b   1.000
_cell.length_c   1.000
_cell.angle_alpha   90.00
_cell.angle_beta   90.00
_cell.angle_gamma   90.00
#
_symmetry.space_group_name_H-M   'P 1'
#
loop_
_entity.id
_entity.type
_entity.pdbx_description
1 polymer ?
#
loop_
_entity_poly.entity_id
_entity_poly.type
_entity_poly.pdbx_seq_one_letter_code
_entity_poly.pdbx_strand_id
1 'polypeptide(L)'
;MSSSPAHIELQAQCLTAASQIATECALLLSNDPPTTTPNLSGCDTPLIQLLHRQATLLHTLLTTQLDSPSPPPLFSPPPLVLRRLNDLIDASYAKFYAFPFKDLPACWRQLYTDASILKFALLYLSWAGSSTTPTPGRGEEGKETEAQLGELIRPLDLALILAGAEGRKRGRRWIDRAFGLLEEVWAAPAPAAWEGGLGGRAAKRRRVETRVWGDSFPTVECFTPPVRNSVQRVDGLSFEDFQTYLDGAGQMPRPLVLTGLMGGWPAMGERPWKSPGYLLSRTFGGRRLVPVEVGRSYVDEGWGQRVVGFGEFLERWVVGGGRKGEGKGYLAQYPLLSHIPTLLLDIHPPDLL
;
A
#
# COMPACT_ATOMS: atom_id res chain seq x y z
N MET A 1 11.61 -27.08 9.72
CA MET A 1 11.89 -26.01 8.74
C MET A 1 11.76 -24.70 9.50
N SER A 2 12.83 -23.91 9.62
CA SER A 2 12.77 -22.63 10.35
C SER A 2 11.93 -21.64 9.55
N SER A 3 10.79 -21.21 10.09
CA SER A 3 10.00 -20.12 9.49
C SER A 3 10.84 -18.85 9.43
N SER A 4 10.72 -18.08 8.35
CA SER A 4 11.43 -16.79 8.20
C SER A 4 11.17 -15.88 9.42
N PRO A 5 12.17 -15.16 9.95
CA PRO A 5 11.96 -14.24 11.07
C PRO A 5 10.85 -13.20 10.77
N ALA A 6 10.77 -12.72 9.53
CA ALA A 6 9.72 -11.81 9.09
C ALA A 6 8.32 -12.45 9.12
N HIS A 7 8.22 -13.76 8.86
CA HIS A 7 6.96 -14.50 8.93
C HIS A 7 6.45 -14.58 10.37
N ILE A 8 7.34 -14.94 11.31
CA ILE A 8 7.04 -15.02 12.75
C ILE A 8 6.62 -13.64 13.27
N GLU A 9 7.35 -12.59 12.90
CA GLU A 9 7.03 -11.23 13.33
C GLU A 9 5.68 -10.75 12.76
N LEU A 10 5.38 -11.05 11.50
CA LEU A 10 4.10 -10.67 10.89
C LEU A 10 2.93 -11.41 11.54
N GLN A 11 3.10 -12.70 11.88
CA GLN A 11 2.09 -13.45 12.65
C GLN A 11 1.88 -12.83 14.04
N ALA A 12 2.95 -12.51 14.77
CA ALA A 12 2.87 -11.88 16.09
C ALA A 12 2.20 -10.50 16.02
N GLN A 13 2.48 -9.72 14.98
CA GLN A 13 1.84 -8.44 14.72
C GLN A 13 0.34 -8.57 14.47
N CYS A 14 -0.09 -9.58 13.69
CA CYS A 14 -1.50 -9.88 13.46
C CYS A 14 -2.22 -10.33 14.75
N LEU A 15 -1.58 -11.20 15.55
CA LEU A 15 -2.12 -11.66 16.83
C LEU A 15 -2.31 -10.50 17.80
N THR A 16 -1.29 -9.64 17.91
CA THR A 16 -1.33 -8.45 18.77
C THR A 16 -2.46 -7.51 18.35
N ALA A 17 -2.65 -7.30 17.04
CA ALA A 17 -3.74 -6.47 16.54
C ALA A 17 -5.12 -7.05 16.92
N ALA A 18 -5.33 -8.35 16.71
CA ALA A 18 -6.59 -9.01 17.08
C ALA A 18 -6.88 -8.89 18.57
N SER A 19 -5.88 -9.13 19.43
CA SER A 19 -5.99 -8.97 20.89
C SER A 19 -6.36 -7.55 21.30
N GLN A 20 -5.68 -6.55 20.72
CA GLN A 20 -5.92 -5.14 21.02
C GLN A 20 -7.32 -4.69 20.57
N ILE A 21 -7.79 -5.11 19.39
CA ILE A 21 -9.13 -4.82 18.90
C ILE A 21 -10.18 -5.43 19.84
N ALA A 22 -10.02 -6.71 20.20
CA ALA A 22 -10.94 -7.40 21.09
C ALA A 22 -11.04 -6.69 22.45
N THR A 23 -9.89 -6.31 23.03
CA THR A 23 -9.81 -5.61 24.32
C THR A 23 -10.45 -4.23 24.26
N GLU A 24 -10.17 -3.45 23.22
CA GLU A 24 -10.74 -2.10 23.06
C GLU A 24 -12.26 -2.13 22.88
N CYS A 25 -12.77 -3.09 22.10
CA CYS A 25 -14.22 -3.26 21.96
C CYS A 25 -14.86 -3.74 23.26
N ALA A 26 -14.21 -4.63 24.02
CA ALA A 26 -14.73 -5.09 25.32
C ALA A 26 -14.88 -3.94 26.32
N LEU A 27 -13.92 -3.02 26.35
CA LEU A 27 -13.96 -1.80 27.19
C LEU A 27 -15.08 -0.84 26.77
N LEU A 28 -15.43 -0.77 25.48
CA LEU A 28 -16.56 0.05 25.01
C LEU A 28 -17.92 -0.58 25.31
N LEU A 29 -17.96 -1.91 25.44
CA LEU A 29 -19.17 -2.66 25.73
C LEU A 29 -19.39 -2.86 27.24
N SER A 30 -18.40 -2.53 28.08
CA SER A 30 -18.53 -2.56 29.53
C SER A 30 -19.32 -1.35 30.05
N ASN A 31 -19.98 -1.55 31.20
CA ASN A 31 -20.85 -0.53 31.81
C ASN A 31 -20.07 0.69 32.38
N ASP A 32 -18.75 0.57 32.57
CA ASP A 32 -17.89 1.64 33.09
C ASP A 32 -17.02 2.23 31.97
N PRO A 33 -17.35 3.42 31.44
CA PRO A 33 -16.58 4.03 30.35
C PRO A 33 -15.21 4.52 30.85
N PRO A 34 -14.10 4.26 30.13
CA PRO A 34 -12.78 4.73 30.50
C PRO A 34 -12.66 6.26 30.39
N THR A 35 -11.78 6.86 31.20
CA THR A 35 -11.48 8.31 31.22
C THR A 35 -10.90 8.83 29.89
N THR A 36 -10.34 7.94 29.07
CA THR A 36 -9.95 8.22 27.68
C THR A 36 -10.81 7.38 26.76
N THR A 37 -11.81 7.98 26.11
CA THR A 37 -12.69 7.25 25.20
C THR A 37 -11.92 6.77 23.97
N PRO A 38 -11.96 5.47 23.64
CA PRO A 38 -11.46 4.97 22.37
C PRO A 38 -12.20 5.63 21.20
N ASN A 39 -11.54 5.84 20.05
CA ASN A 39 -12.15 6.56 18.93
C ASN A 39 -13.38 5.81 18.37
N LEU A 40 -13.50 4.50 18.60
CA LEU A 40 -14.63 3.67 18.15
C LEU A 40 -15.96 4.01 18.87
N SER A 41 -15.96 4.82 19.93
CA SER A 41 -17.16 5.15 20.72
C SER A 41 -18.31 5.78 19.90
N GLY A 42 -18.00 6.42 18.77
CA GLY A 42 -18.99 7.00 17.87
C GLY A 42 -19.63 6.02 16.88
N CYS A 43 -19.31 4.72 16.94
CA CYS A 43 -19.90 3.69 16.08
C CYS A 43 -21.13 3.04 16.71
N ASP A 44 -22.01 2.48 15.87
CA ASP A 44 -23.18 1.73 16.32
C ASP A 44 -22.78 0.50 17.16
N THR A 45 -23.38 0.31 18.34
CA THR A 45 -23.06 -0.78 19.28
C THR A 45 -23.06 -2.18 18.64
N PRO A 46 -24.01 -2.55 17.74
CA PRO A 46 -23.99 -3.84 17.07
C PRO A 46 -22.73 -4.07 16.22
N LEU A 47 -22.18 -3.01 15.61
CA LEU A 47 -20.95 -3.10 14.82
C LEU A 47 -19.72 -3.29 15.71
N ILE A 48 -19.68 -2.63 16.88
CA ILE A 48 -18.64 -2.84 17.89
C ILE A 48 -18.69 -4.27 18.43
N GLN A 49 -19.89 -4.81 18.72
CA GLN A 49 -20.08 -6.20 19.14
C GLN A 49 -19.62 -7.19 18.07
N LEU A 50 -19.94 -6.92 16.79
CA LEU A 50 -19.52 -7.76 15.69
C LEU A 50 -17.99 -7.74 15.51
N LEU A 51 -17.37 -6.56 15.56
CA LEU A 51 -15.92 -6.39 15.50
C LEU A 51 -15.23 -7.14 16.65
N HIS A 52 -15.73 -6.98 17.89
CA HIS A 52 -15.23 -7.71 19.06
C HIS A 52 -15.25 -9.23 18.82
N ARG A 53 -16.39 -9.78 18.38
CA ARG A 53 -16.52 -11.22 18.09
C ARG A 53 -15.54 -11.69 17.03
N GLN A 54 -15.38 -10.95 15.93
CA GLN A 54 -14.44 -11.32 14.87
C GLN A 54 -12.98 -11.27 15.36
N ALA A 55 -12.63 -10.26 16.14
CA ALA A 55 -11.30 -10.11 16.72
C ALA A 55 -10.96 -11.26 17.69
N THR A 56 -11.88 -11.62 18.59
CA THR A 56 -11.69 -12.74 19.52
C THR A 56 -11.56 -14.08 18.79
N LEU A 57 -12.42 -14.34 17.79
CA LEU A 57 -12.33 -15.57 16.99
C LEU A 57 -10.99 -15.65 16.25
N LEU A 58 -10.55 -14.56 15.61
CA LEU A 58 -9.28 -14.53 14.89
C LEU A 58 -8.09 -14.68 15.84
N HIS A 59 -8.13 -14.06 17.02
CA HIS A 59 -7.12 -14.24 18.04
C HIS A 59 -6.97 -15.72 18.42
N THR A 60 -8.08 -16.40 18.72
CA THR A 60 -8.06 -17.85 19.03
C THR A 60 -7.46 -18.65 17.88
N LEU A 61 -7.86 -18.38 16.63
CA LEU A 61 -7.32 -19.07 15.46
C LEU A 61 -5.80 -18.87 15.32
N LEU A 62 -5.32 -17.64 15.47
CA LEU A 62 -3.89 -17.32 15.39
C LEU A 62 -3.09 -17.98 16.52
N THR A 63 -3.61 -17.98 17.76
CA THR A 63 -2.96 -18.68 18.88
C THR A 63 -2.86 -20.19 18.63
N THR A 64 -3.96 -20.83 18.20
CA THR A 64 -3.95 -22.28 17.92
C THR A 64 -2.97 -22.68 16.82
N GLN A 65 -2.73 -21.77 15.87
CA GLN A 65 -1.77 -22.00 14.78
C GLN A 65 -0.32 -21.86 15.24
N LEU A 66 -0.03 -20.91 16.13
CA LEU A 66 1.30 -20.74 16.72
C LEU A 66 1.69 -21.90 17.65
N ASP A 67 0.72 -22.47 18.37
CA ASP A 67 0.93 -23.58 19.31
C ASP A 67 1.00 -24.96 18.62
N SER A 68 0.69 -25.05 17.32
CA SER A 68 0.67 -26.33 16.59
C SER A 68 2.10 -26.81 16.24
N PRO A 69 2.53 -28.01 16.68
CA PRO A 69 3.89 -28.52 16.43
C PRO A 69 4.08 -29.11 15.02
N SER A 70 3.03 -29.24 14.21
CA SER A 70 3.06 -29.77 12.85
C SER A 70 2.70 -28.68 11.83
N PRO A 71 3.21 -28.73 10.58
CA PRO A 71 2.75 -27.83 9.54
C PRO A 71 1.22 -27.93 9.45
N PRO A 72 0.50 -26.80 9.54
CA PRO A 72 -0.95 -26.83 9.62
C PRO A 72 -1.52 -27.45 8.34
N PRO A 73 -2.64 -28.19 8.44
CA PRO A 73 -3.40 -28.54 7.24
C PRO A 73 -3.80 -27.24 6.50
N LEU A 74 -3.98 -27.33 5.18
CA LEU A 74 -4.42 -26.20 4.34
C LEU A 74 -5.56 -25.44 5.03
N PHE A 75 -5.24 -24.28 5.60
CA PHE A 75 -6.20 -23.49 6.35
C PHE A 75 -7.02 -22.68 5.36
N SER A 76 -8.28 -23.08 5.18
CA SER A 76 -9.26 -22.22 4.51
C SER A 76 -9.83 -21.22 5.52
N PRO A 77 -9.93 -19.92 5.17
CA PRO A 77 -10.49 -18.94 6.08
C PRO A 77 -11.96 -19.32 6.36
N PRO A 78 -12.41 -19.35 7.63
CA PRO A 78 -13.79 -19.70 7.94
C PRO A 78 -14.73 -18.74 7.19
N PRO A 79 -15.61 -19.25 6.30
CA PRO A 79 -16.35 -18.42 5.35
C PRO A 79 -17.25 -17.40 6.05
N LEU A 80 -17.75 -17.76 7.23
CA LEU A 80 -18.54 -16.86 8.07
C LEU A 80 -17.69 -15.71 8.64
N VAL A 81 -16.45 -15.96 9.10
CA VAL A 81 -15.59 -14.91 9.66
C VAL A 81 -15.21 -13.90 8.58
N LEU A 82 -14.78 -14.38 7.42
CA LEU A 82 -14.45 -13.53 6.28
C LEU A 82 -15.66 -12.70 5.83
N ARG A 83 -16.84 -13.33 5.73
CA ARG A 83 -18.09 -12.62 5.39
C ARG A 83 -18.42 -11.53 6.39
N ARG A 84 -18.34 -11.81 7.70
CA ARG A 84 -18.63 -10.81 8.74
C ARG A 84 -17.63 -9.65 8.76
N LEU A 85 -16.37 -9.90 8.42
CA LEU A 85 -15.39 -8.84 8.24
C LEU A 85 -15.72 -7.97 7.01
N ASN A 86 -16.17 -8.57 5.90
CA ASN A 86 -16.66 -7.82 4.76
C ASN A 86 -17.91 -7.00 5.12
N ASP A 87 -18.88 -7.58 5.84
CA ASP A 87 -20.07 -6.86 6.31
C ASP A 87 -19.69 -5.61 7.13
N LEU A 88 -18.65 -5.69 7.98
CA LEU A 88 -18.13 -4.54 8.75
C LEU A 88 -17.47 -3.47 7.86
N ILE A 89 -16.67 -3.89 6.87
CA ILE A 89 -16.01 -3.00 5.91
C ILE A 89 -17.08 -2.27 5.09
N ASP A 90 -18.07 -3.00 4.58
CA ASP A 90 -19.15 -2.44 3.77
C ASP A 90 -20.05 -1.49 4.59
N ALA A 91 -20.41 -1.89 5.82
CA ALA A 91 -21.20 -1.05 6.71
C ALA A 91 -20.48 0.25 7.10
N SER A 92 -19.18 0.18 7.38
CA SER A 92 -18.38 1.38 7.68
C SER A 92 -18.18 2.26 6.44
N TYR A 93 -17.92 1.66 5.27
CA TYR A 93 -17.80 2.40 4.01
C TYR A 93 -19.10 3.08 3.59
N ALA A 94 -20.26 2.44 3.82
CA ALA A 94 -21.56 3.05 3.55
C ALA A 94 -21.75 4.37 4.31
N LYS A 95 -21.18 4.50 5.52
CA LYS A 95 -21.21 5.75 6.29
C LYS A 95 -20.34 6.84 5.67
N PHE A 96 -19.34 6.50 4.84
CA PHE A 96 -18.45 7.51 4.24
C PHE A 96 -19.21 8.39 3.25
N TYR A 97 -20.24 7.87 2.58
CA TYR A 97 -21.09 8.65 1.69
C TYR A 97 -21.94 9.71 2.40
N ALA A 98 -22.10 9.61 3.72
CA ALA A 98 -22.87 10.58 4.51
C ALA A 98 -22.06 11.83 4.88
N PHE A 99 -20.73 11.84 4.63
CA PHE A 99 -19.84 12.93 5.03
C PHE A 99 -18.88 13.31 3.91
N PRO A 100 -18.58 14.60 3.71
CA PRO A 100 -17.34 14.99 3.04
C PRO A 100 -16.14 14.40 3.79
N PHE A 101 -15.09 13.98 3.08
CA PHE A 101 -13.96 13.28 3.70
C PHE A 101 -13.33 14.05 4.87
N LYS A 102 -13.21 15.39 4.75
CA LYS A 102 -12.67 16.27 5.81
C LYS A 102 -13.45 16.21 7.13
N ASP A 103 -14.75 15.89 7.05
CA ASP A 103 -15.69 15.85 8.17
C ASP A 103 -16.01 14.41 8.59
N LEU A 104 -15.39 13.40 7.94
CA LEU A 104 -15.64 11.99 8.19
C LEU A 104 -15.18 11.59 9.59
N PRO A 105 -16.08 11.17 10.50
CA PRO A 105 -15.73 10.88 11.88
C PRO A 105 -14.64 9.81 12.01
N ALA A 106 -13.69 10.05 12.92
CA ALA A 106 -12.58 9.13 13.16
C ALA A 106 -13.04 7.72 13.61
N CYS A 107 -14.22 7.61 14.24
CA CYS A 107 -14.80 6.33 14.66
C CYS A 107 -15.02 5.38 13.46
N TRP A 108 -15.66 5.88 12.39
CA TRP A 108 -15.94 5.11 11.19
C TRP A 108 -14.68 4.76 10.42
N ARG A 109 -13.71 5.69 10.36
CA ARG A 109 -12.39 5.45 9.75
C ARG A 109 -11.59 4.40 10.51
N GLN A 110 -11.60 4.42 11.84
CA GLN A 110 -10.96 3.40 12.65
C GLN A 110 -11.68 2.05 12.51
N LEU A 111 -13.02 2.00 12.52
CA LEU A 111 -13.78 0.76 12.32
C LEU A 111 -13.43 0.09 10.98
N TYR A 112 -13.37 0.87 9.90
CA TYR A 112 -12.97 0.39 8.57
C TYR A 112 -11.52 -0.15 8.59
N THR A 113 -10.62 0.57 9.24
CA THR A 113 -9.19 0.20 9.34
C THR A 113 -9.01 -1.08 10.16
N ASP A 114 -9.66 -1.20 11.31
CA ASP A 114 -9.60 -2.38 12.17
C ASP A 114 -10.17 -3.63 11.49
N ALA A 115 -11.33 -3.50 10.81
CA ALA A 115 -11.90 -4.60 10.05
C ALA A 115 -11.00 -5.03 8.88
N SER A 116 -10.37 -4.07 8.20
CA SER A 116 -9.39 -4.33 7.14
C SER A 116 -8.13 -5.05 7.65
N ILE A 117 -7.63 -4.68 8.83
CA ILE A 117 -6.50 -5.34 9.50
C ILE A 117 -6.85 -6.79 9.86
N LEU A 118 -8.03 -7.04 10.43
CA LEU A 118 -8.48 -8.40 10.75
C LEU A 118 -8.67 -9.24 9.48
N LYS A 119 -9.21 -8.64 8.40
CA LYS A 119 -9.35 -9.32 7.11
C LYS A 119 -7.98 -9.69 6.52
N PHE A 120 -7.02 -8.77 6.55
CA PHE A 120 -5.64 -9.05 6.17
C PHE A 120 -5.05 -10.21 6.98
N ALA A 121 -5.16 -10.17 8.30
CA ALA A 121 -4.62 -11.20 9.18
C ALA A 121 -5.24 -12.59 8.91
N LEU A 122 -6.55 -12.64 8.65
CA LEU A 122 -7.23 -13.88 8.28
C LEU A 122 -6.76 -14.43 6.92
N LEU A 123 -6.66 -13.56 5.91
CA LEU A 123 -6.17 -13.96 4.57
C LEU A 123 -4.70 -14.39 4.62
N TYR A 124 -3.88 -13.69 5.41
CA TYR A 124 -2.48 -14.03 5.59
C TYR A 124 -2.31 -15.42 6.21
N LEU A 125 -3.15 -15.77 7.19
CA LEU A 125 -3.13 -17.09 7.82
C LEU A 125 -3.41 -18.20 6.80
N SER A 126 -4.39 -18.00 5.92
CA SER A 126 -4.67 -18.96 4.83
C SER A 126 -3.56 -19.02 3.78
N TRP A 127 -3.00 -17.87 3.42
CA TRP A 127 -1.93 -17.78 2.43
C TRP A 127 -0.65 -18.48 2.93
N ALA A 128 -0.25 -18.23 4.18
CA ALA A 128 0.90 -18.87 4.79
C ALA A 128 0.70 -20.38 5.01
N GLY A 129 -0.52 -20.82 5.33
CA GLY A 129 -0.84 -22.24 5.45
C GLY A 129 -0.85 -22.99 4.12
N SER A 130 -1.08 -22.27 3.01
CA SER A 130 -1.09 -22.84 1.66
C SER A 130 0.28 -22.84 0.97
N SER A 131 1.27 -22.10 1.48
CA SER A 131 2.57 -21.97 0.82
C SER A 131 3.47 -23.18 1.07
N THR A 132 3.16 -24.32 0.45
CA THR A 132 4.21 -25.25 0.00
C THR A 132 5.03 -24.51 -1.06
N THR A 133 6.26 -24.13 -0.70
CA THR A 133 7.30 -23.47 -1.52
C THR A 133 6.88 -23.05 -2.95
N PRO A 134 6.77 -21.74 -3.24
CA PRO A 134 6.42 -21.28 -4.58
C PRO A 134 7.56 -21.65 -5.54
N THR A 135 7.35 -22.67 -6.36
CA THR A 135 8.22 -22.95 -7.50
C THR A 135 7.89 -21.92 -8.58
N PRO A 136 8.85 -21.13 -9.09
CA PRO A 136 8.60 -20.22 -10.19
C PRO A 136 8.46 -21.04 -11.47
N GLY A 137 7.27 -21.58 -11.68
CA GLY A 137 6.85 -22.30 -12.87
C GLY A 137 5.87 -21.44 -13.67
N ARG A 138 6.13 -21.36 -14.98
CA ARG A 138 5.22 -20.79 -15.97
C ARG A 138 3.96 -21.68 -16.00
N GLY A 139 2.93 -21.33 -15.22
CA GLY A 139 1.75 -22.19 -15.03
C GLY A 139 0.61 -21.49 -14.26
N GLU A 140 -0.49 -22.20 -14.06
CA GLU A 140 -1.70 -21.68 -13.39
C GLU A 140 -1.47 -21.40 -11.90
N GLU A 141 -0.67 -22.22 -11.20
CA GLU A 141 -0.35 -22.08 -9.77
C GLU A 141 0.36 -20.76 -9.43
N GLY A 142 1.26 -20.30 -10.30
CA GLY A 142 1.96 -19.02 -10.12
C GLY A 142 1.00 -17.83 -10.23
N LYS A 143 0.04 -17.89 -11.17
CA LYS A 143 -0.99 -16.87 -11.32
C LYS A 143 -1.95 -16.84 -10.14
N GLU A 144 -2.31 -18.00 -9.60
CA GLU A 144 -3.16 -18.11 -8.42
C GLU A 144 -2.47 -17.50 -7.19
N THR A 145 -1.21 -17.84 -6.94
CA THR A 145 -0.42 -17.27 -5.83
C THR A 145 -0.33 -15.74 -5.93
N GLU A 146 -0.16 -15.23 -7.15
CA GLU A 146 -0.13 -13.80 -7.42
C GLU A 146 -1.49 -13.13 -7.21
N ALA A 147 -2.59 -13.78 -7.59
CA ALA A 147 -3.94 -13.31 -7.34
C ALA A 147 -4.25 -13.28 -5.84
N GLN A 148 -3.88 -14.33 -5.11
CA GLN A 148 -4.02 -14.42 -3.65
C GLN A 148 -3.24 -13.29 -2.94
N LEU A 149 -2.02 -12.98 -3.40
CA LEU A 149 -1.27 -11.85 -2.87
C LEU A 149 -1.99 -10.50 -3.12
N GLY A 150 -2.58 -10.32 -4.30
CA GLY A 150 -3.39 -9.13 -4.58
C GLY A 150 -4.58 -8.97 -3.62
N GLU A 151 -5.30 -10.06 -3.37
CA GLU A 151 -6.42 -10.07 -2.42
C GLU A 151 -5.98 -9.88 -0.96
N LEU A 152 -4.76 -10.34 -0.60
CA LEU A 152 -4.17 -10.08 0.69
C LEU A 152 -3.84 -8.60 0.89
N ILE A 153 -3.26 -7.94 -0.11
CA ILE A 153 -2.83 -6.52 -0.04
C ILE A 153 -4.02 -5.56 -0.03
N ARG A 154 -5.07 -5.88 -0.81
CA ARG A 154 -6.23 -5.02 -1.09
C ARG A 154 -6.86 -4.35 0.16
N PRO A 155 -7.18 -5.06 1.26
CA PRO A 155 -7.82 -4.44 2.43
C PRO A 155 -6.97 -3.33 3.04
N LEU A 156 -5.66 -3.52 3.14
CA LEU A 156 -4.76 -2.54 3.75
C LEU A 156 -4.58 -1.30 2.86
N ASP A 157 -4.47 -1.48 1.55
CA ASP A 157 -4.40 -0.33 0.63
C ASP A 157 -5.70 0.47 0.62
N LEU A 158 -6.86 -0.19 0.64
CA LEU A 158 -8.14 0.52 0.74
C LEU A 158 -8.28 1.23 2.09
N ALA A 159 -7.75 0.67 3.19
CA ALA A 159 -7.72 1.38 4.47
C ALA A 159 -6.84 2.65 4.41
N LEU A 160 -5.70 2.60 3.71
CA LEU A 160 -4.87 3.78 3.46
C LEU A 160 -5.59 4.83 2.60
N ILE A 161 -6.25 4.41 1.52
CA ILE A 161 -6.87 5.30 0.54
C ILE A 161 -8.18 5.89 1.07
N LEU A 162 -9.07 5.06 1.62
CA LEU A 162 -10.45 5.46 1.95
C LEU A 162 -10.60 5.92 3.39
N ALA A 163 -9.84 5.35 4.33
CA ALA A 163 -9.95 5.67 5.76
C ALA A 163 -8.75 6.47 6.31
N GLY A 164 -7.72 6.69 5.50
CA GLY A 164 -6.46 7.32 5.93
C GLY A 164 -5.66 6.48 6.94
N ALA A 165 -5.99 5.19 7.08
CA ALA A 165 -5.45 4.29 8.10
C ALA A 165 -5.55 4.85 9.53
N GLU A 166 -6.74 5.37 9.87
CA GLU A 166 -7.04 5.93 11.18
C GLU A 166 -6.93 4.89 12.31
N GLY A 167 -6.35 5.33 13.43
CA GLY A 167 -6.19 4.51 14.63
C GLY A 167 -4.87 4.75 15.34
N ARG A 168 -4.94 5.00 16.66
CA ARG A 168 -3.78 5.41 17.49
C ARG A 168 -2.78 4.29 17.74
N LYS A 169 -3.29 3.09 18.09
CA LYS A 169 -2.47 1.91 18.40
C LYS A 169 -2.09 1.12 17.15
N ARG A 170 -3.02 1.06 16.20
CA ARG A 170 -2.96 0.31 14.94
C ARG A 170 -3.66 1.16 13.89
N GLY A 171 -3.02 1.34 12.76
CA GLY A 171 -3.32 2.38 11.79
C GLY A 171 -2.14 2.45 10.82
N ARG A 172 -1.78 3.64 10.34
CA ARG A 172 -0.72 3.79 9.33
C ARG A 172 0.59 3.06 9.65
N ARG A 173 1.15 3.27 10.84
CA ARG A 173 2.43 2.64 11.25
C ARG A 173 2.34 1.11 11.24
N TRP A 174 1.19 0.57 11.64
CA TRP A 174 0.95 -0.87 11.64
C TRP A 174 0.90 -1.41 10.21
N ILE A 175 0.18 -0.72 9.31
CA ILE A 175 0.06 -1.11 7.89
C ILE A 175 1.42 -1.05 7.19
N ASP A 176 2.17 0.03 7.38
CA ASP A 176 3.51 0.19 6.79
C ASP A 176 4.46 -0.92 7.27
N ARG A 177 4.43 -1.28 8.56
CA ARG A 177 5.22 -2.41 9.10
C ARG A 177 4.77 -3.75 8.51
N ALA A 178 3.46 -3.98 8.39
CA ALA A 178 2.92 -5.21 7.83
C ALA A 178 3.34 -5.40 6.37
N PHE A 179 3.33 -4.33 5.56
CA PHE A 179 3.83 -4.39 4.20
C PHE A 179 5.35 -4.64 4.14
N GLY A 180 6.15 -4.02 5.00
CA GLY A 180 7.58 -4.29 5.07
C GLY A 180 7.89 -5.77 5.38
N LEU A 181 7.23 -6.32 6.39
CA LEU A 181 7.37 -7.74 6.74
C LEU A 181 6.86 -8.66 5.63
N LEU A 182 5.75 -8.32 4.99
CA LEU A 182 5.21 -9.08 3.87
C LEU A 182 6.16 -9.05 2.66
N GLU A 183 6.83 -7.93 2.39
CA GLU A 183 7.84 -7.81 1.34
C GLU A 183 9.02 -8.75 1.62
N GLU A 184 9.50 -8.82 2.86
CA GLU A 184 10.56 -9.75 3.27
C GLU A 184 10.13 -11.23 3.14
N VAL A 185 8.92 -11.56 3.57
CA VAL A 185 8.34 -12.91 3.44
C VAL A 185 8.19 -13.29 1.95
N TRP A 186 7.75 -12.35 1.12
CA TRP A 186 7.60 -12.56 -0.32
C TRP A 186 8.95 -12.64 -1.05
N ALA A 187 9.95 -11.88 -0.62
CA ALA A 187 11.27 -11.86 -1.22
C ALA A 187 12.16 -13.04 -0.80
N ALA A 188 11.81 -13.76 0.27
CA ALA A 188 12.59 -14.89 0.79
C ALA A 188 12.83 -15.96 -0.30
N PRO A 189 14.09 -16.39 -0.53
CA PRO A 189 14.38 -17.48 -1.46
C PRO A 189 13.80 -18.80 -0.93
N ALA A 190 13.32 -19.66 -1.82
CA ALA A 190 12.97 -21.04 -1.48
C ALA A 190 14.21 -21.72 -0.85
N PRO A 191 14.04 -22.58 0.18
CA PRO A 191 15.18 -23.27 0.78
C PRO A 191 15.94 -24.01 -0.31
N ALA A 192 17.22 -23.64 -0.49
CA ALA A 192 18.08 -24.21 -1.50
C ALA A 192 18.15 -25.73 -1.31
N ALA A 193 17.67 -26.48 -2.30
CA ALA A 193 18.12 -27.85 -2.45
C ALA A 193 19.64 -27.79 -2.64
N TRP A 194 20.34 -28.45 -1.72
CA TRP A 194 21.78 -28.68 -1.74
C TRP A 194 22.24 -29.15 -3.13
N GLU A 195 22.89 -28.27 -3.89
CA GLU A 195 23.81 -28.67 -4.94
C GLU A 195 25.13 -27.95 -4.68
N GLY A 196 26.15 -28.74 -4.33
CA GLY A 196 27.50 -28.28 -4.10
C GLY A 196 28.07 -27.63 -5.35
N GLY A 197 28.41 -26.34 -5.25
CA GLY A 197 29.09 -25.62 -6.31
C GLY A 197 29.63 -24.30 -5.78
N LEU A 198 30.96 -24.22 -5.63
CA LEU A 198 31.69 -23.01 -5.27
C LEU A 198 31.41 -21.89 -6.29
N GLY A 199 30.77 -20.81 -5.84
CA GLY A 199 30.56 -19.62 -6.66
C GLY A 199 29.52 -18.69 -6.05
N GLY A 200 29.98 -17.72 -5.25
CA GLY A 200 29.14 -16.66 -4.71
C GLY A 200 28.47 -15.86 -5.83
N ARG A 201 27.17 -16.06 -6.00
CA ARG A 201 26.30 -15.20 -6.83
C ARG A 201 25.28 -14.54 -5.92
N ALA A 202 25.23 -13.21 -6.01
CA ALA A 202 24.27 -12.37 -5.29
C ALA A 202 22.84 -12.92 -5.45
N ALA A 203 22.08 -12.91 -4.35
CA ALA A 203 20.72 -13.40 -4.24
C ALA A 203 19.86 -12.88 -5.40
N LYS A 204 19.49 -13.79 -6.31
CA LYS A 204 18.68 -13.48 -7.49
C LYS A 204 17.28 -13.14 -7.02
N ARG A 205 16.99 -11.84 -6.85
CA ARG A 205 15.64 -11.33 -6.55
C ARG A 205 14.63 -11.98 -7.50
N ARG A 206 13.51 -12.42 -6.94
CA ARG A 206 12.44 -13.14 -7.64
C ARG A 206 11.97 -12.31 -8.84
N ARG A 207 12.17 -12.84 -10.05
CA ARG A 207 11.90 -12.13 -11.30
C ARG A 207 10.39 -11.97 -11.46
N VAL A 208 9.86 -10.78 -11.17
CA VAL A 208 8.52 -10.35 -11.63
C VAL A 208 8.49 -10.54 -13.14
N GLU A 209 7.41 -11.12 -13.69
CA GLU A 209 7.27 -11.31 -15.14
C GLU A 209 7.26 -9.95 -15.86
N THR A 210 8.44 -9.44 -16.19
CA THR A 210 8.68 -8.25 -17.02
C THR A 210 8.38 -8.50 -18.50
N ARG A 211 7.61 -9.54 -18.86
CA ARG A 211 7.39 -9.88 -20.28
C ARG A 211 6.66 -8.79 -21.07
N VAL A 212 5.84 -7.97 -20.41
CA VAL A 212 5.12 -6.84 -21.02
C VAL A 212 5.93 -5.53 -20.93
N TRP A 213 6.90 -5.47 -20.02
CA TRP A 213 7.56 -4.25 -19.58
C TRP A 213 9.01 -4.25 -20.03
N GLY A 214 9.33 -3.50 -21.09
CA GLY A 214 10.73 -3.19 -21.40
C GLY A 214 11.42 -2.46 -20.23
N ASP A 215 12.75 -2.38 -20.26
CA ASP A 215 13.54 -1.78 -19.17
C ASP A 215 13.32 -0.26 -18.99
N SER A 216 12.56 0.39 -19.89
CA SER A 216 12.26 1.83 -19.89
C SER A 216 10.83 2.16 -20.33
N PHE A 217 10.29 3.27 -19.84
CA PHE A 217 9.04 3.85 -20.32
C PHE A 217 9.12 4.36 -21.77
N PRO A 218 7.97 4.47 -22.48
CA PRO A 218 7.92 5.12 -23.79
C PRO A 218 8.40 6.57 -23.72
N THR A 219 9.23 6.97 -24.68
CA THR A 219 9.76 8.35 -24.78
C THR A 219 8.90 9.26 -25.65
N VAL A 220 7.71 8.79 -26.07
CA VAL A 220 6.82 9.55 -26.94
C VAL A 220 6.15 10.67 -26.15
N GLU A 221 6.69 11.88 -26.26
CA GLU A 221 6.01 13.09 -25.80
C GLU A 221 4.81 13.35 -26.72
N CYS A 222 3.60 13.33 -26.16
CA CYS A 222 2.37 13.49 -26.94
C CYS A 222 2.24 14.89 -27.54
N PHE A 223 2.82 15.92 -26.91
CA PHE A 223 2.78 17.31 -27.36
C PHE A 223 3.64 18.19 -26.45
N THR A 224 4.51 19.01 -27.04
CA THR A 224 5.28 20.03 -26.33
C THR A 224 4.83 21.41 -26.84
N PRO A 225 4.04 22.17 -26.06
CA PRO A 225 3.53 23.46 -26.51
C PRO A 225 4.67 24.47 -26.71
N PRO A 226 4.55 25.39 -27.68
CA PRO A 226 5.52 26.46 -27.85
C PRO A 226 5.49 27.41 -26.65
N VAL A 227 6.62 27.53 -25.94
CA VAL A 227 6.76 28.38 -24.74
C VAL A 227 7.19 29.78 -25.17
N ARG A 228 6.31 30.78 -25.01
CA ARG A 228 6.60 32.19 -25.35
C ARG A 228 7.36 32.95 -24.26
N ASN A 229 7.06 32.64 -23.00
CA ASN A 229 7.65 33.27 -21.83
C ASN A 229 8.27 32.18 -20.97
N SER A 230 9.52 31.79 -21.27
CA SER A 230 10.20 30.75 -20.52
C SER A 230 10.49 31.22 -19.09
N VAL A 231 10.23 30.34 -18.13
CA VAL A 231 10.65 30.56 -16.74
C VAL A 231 12.17 30.58 -16.67
N GLN A 232 12.73 31.52 -15.90
CA GLN A 232 14.17 31.62 -15.68
C GLN A 232 14.69 30.31 -15.05
N ARG A 233 15.83 29.82 -15.55
CA ARG A 233 16.50 28.61 -15.04
C ARG A 233 17.83 29.01 -14.43
N VAL A 234 18.11 28.56 -13.22
CA VAL A 234 19.36 28.86 -12.49
C VAL A 234 19.92 27.58 -11.92
N ASP A 235 21.24 27.41 -12.03
CA ASP A 235 21.98 26.27 -11.51
C ASP A 235 22.80 26.70 -10.29
N GLY A 236 22.89 25.85 -9.27
CA GLY A 236 23.78 26.09 -8.12
C GLY A 236 23.48 27.37 -7.32
N LEU A 237 22.21 27.77 -7.20
CA LEU A 237 21.81 28.95 -6.43
C LEU A 237 22.16 28.76 -4.94
N SER A 238 22.87 29.72 -4.35
CA SER A 238 23.20 29.68 -2.92
C SER A 238 21.96 29.90 -2.06
N PHE A 239 22.01 29.47 -0.79
CA PHE A 239 20.92 29.73 0.16
C PHE A 239 20.67 31.23 0.33
N GLU A 240 21.72 32.05 0.40
CA GLU A 240 21.61 33.50 0.54
C GLU A 240 20.98 34.16 -0.70
N ASP A 241 21.38 33.73 -1.90
CA ASP A 241 20.79 34.23 -3.14
C ASP A 241 19.33 33.80 -3.29
N PHE A 242 18.99 32.58 -2.84
CA PHE A 242 17.62 32.09 -2.84
C PHE A 242 16.75 32.86 -1.83
N GLN A 243 17.26 33.10 -0.61
CA GLN A 243 16.57 33.92 0.38
C GLN A 243 16.37 35.35 -0.13
N THR A 244 17.41 35.95 -0.74
CA THR A 244 17.33 37.27 -1.37
C THR A 244 16.31 37.28 -2.52
N TYR A 245 16.21 36.20 -3.29
CA TYR A 245 15.20 36.05 -4.32
C TYR A 245 13.79 36.02 -3.74
N LEU A 246 13.57 35.30 -2.63
CA LEU A 246 12.29 35.25 -1.93
C LEU A 246 11.91 36.60 -1.33
N ASP A 247 12.85 37.26 -0.65
CA ASP A 247 12.65 38.55 0.03
C ASP A 247 12.47 39.70 -0.98
N GLY A 248 13.25 39.68 -2.06
CA GLY A 248 13.22 40.65 -3.15
C GLY A 248 12.01 40.48 -4.07
N ALA A 249 11.23 39.40 -3.95
CA ALA A 249 10.06 39.15 -4.77
C ALA A 249 8.87 40.10 -4.47
N GLY A 250 8.91 40.86 -3.36
CA GLY A 250 7.88 41.83 -3.01
C GLY A 250 6.47 41.24 -2.99
N GLN A 251 5.49 41.94 -3.56
CA GLN A 251 4.07 41.51 -3.63
C GLN A 251 3.79 40.45 -4.71
N MET A 252 4.74 40.10 -5.58
CA MET A 252 4.48 39.16 -6.69
C MET A 252 5.65 38.19 -6.92
N PRO A 253 5.61 37.01 -6.28
CA PRO A 253 6.59 35.96 -6.52
C PRO A 253 6.60 35.55 -8.00
N ARG A 254 7.79 35.53 -8.60
CA ARG A 254 7.98 35.03 -9.97
C ARG A 254 8.34 33.54 -9.92
N PRO A 255 7.98 32.75 -10.94
CA PRO A 255 8.47 31.38 -11.03
C PRO A 255 9.98 31.35 -11.32
N LEU A 256 10.68 30.38 -10.73
CA LEU A 256 12.10 30.10 -10.96
C LEU A 256 12.28 28.58 -11.06
N VAL A 257 13.10 28.13 -12.02
CA VAL A 257 13.49 26.72 -12.13
C VAL A 257 14.92 26.56 -11.62
N LEU A 258 15.07 25.81 -10.54
CA LEU A 258 16.38 25.42 -10.02
C LEU A 258 16.83 24.12 -10.67
N THR A 259 17.98 24.13 -11.33
CA THR A 259 18.57 22.94 -11.95
C THR A 259 19.61 22.28 -11.03
N GLY A 260 20.02 21.07 -11.36
CA GLY A 260 21.10 20.36 -10.63
C GLY A 260 20.69 19.72 -9.29
N LEU A 261 19.57 20.11 -8.68
CA LEU A 261 19.17 19.65 -7.33
C LEU A 261 18.88 18.15 -7.20
N MET A 262 18.48 17.50 -8.30
CA MET A 262 18.10 16.08 -8.29
C MET A 262 19.27 15.14 -8.57
N GLY A 263 20.49 15.65 -8.83
CA GLY A 263 21.63 14.84 -9.26
C GLY A 263 22.03 13.76 -8.26
N GLY A 264 21.86 14.02 -6.95
CA GLY A 264 22.15 13.07 -5.88
C GLY A 264 21.03 12.08 -5.56
N TRP A 265 19.86 12.16 -6.21
CA TRP A 265 18.74 11.28 -5.87
C TRP A 265 19.00 9.85 -6.36
N PRO A 266 18.86 8.82 -5.49
CA PRO A 266 18.94 7.42 -5.91
C PRO A 266 17.97 7.08 -7.05
N ALA A 267 16.82 7.77 -7.13
CA ALA A 267 15.82 7.67 -8.19
C ALA A 267 16.37 7.89 -9.62
N MET A 268 17.49 8.61 -9.75
CA MET A 268 18.13 8.93 -11.03
C MET A 268 19.12 7.83 -11.50
N GLY A 269 19.57 6.95 -10.59
CA GLY A 269 20.65 5.98 -10.84
C GLY A 269 20.39 4.61 -10.21
N GLU A 270 20.83 4.41 -8.97
CA GLU A 270 20.82 3.12 -8.25
C GLU A 270 19.44 2.48 -8.14
N ARG A 271 18.40 3.31 -8.06
CA ARG A 271 17.01 2.92 -7.85
C ARG A 271 16.12 3.58 -8.90
N PRO A 272 16.33 3.25 -10.18
CA PRO A 272 15.91 4.11 -11.28
C PRO A 272 14.39 4.12 -11.45
N TRP A 273 13.74 5.26 -11.21
CA TRP A 273 12.29 5.39 -11.40
C TRP A 273 11.88 5.32 -12.87
N LYS A 274 12.81 5.56 -13.80
CA LYS A 274 12.60 5.34 -15.25
C LYS A 274 12.38 3.88 -15.64
N SER A 275 12.69 2.93 -14.73
CA SER A 275 12.50 1.51 -14.97
C SER A 275 11.13 1.06 -14.44
N PRO A 276 10.21 0.61 -15.32
CA PRO A 276 8.95 0.06 -14.88
C PRO A 276 9.15 -1.16 -13.96
N GLY A 277 10.15 -1.99 -14.26
CA GLY A 277 10.49 -3.16 -13.44
C GLY A 277 10.86 -2.79 -12.00
N TYR A 278 11.58 -1.68 -11.79
CA TYR A 278 11.87 -1.18 -10.44
C TYR A 278 10.59 -0.77 -9.69
N LEU A 279 9.75 0.07 -10.30
CA LEU A 279 8.50 0.54 -9.67
C LEU A 279 7.52 -0.60 -9.39
N LEU A 280 7.41 -1.57 -10.32
CA LEU A 280 6.64 -2.80 -10.12
C LEU A 280 7.19 -3.60 -8.95
N SER A 281 8.51 -3.76 -8.83
CA SER A 281 9.10 -4.49 -7.70
C SER A 281 8.76 -3.85 -6.34
N ARG A 282 8.69 -2.51 -6.26
CA ARG A 282 8.30 -1.77 -5.05
C ARG A 282 6.82 -1.80 -4.72
N THR A 283 6.00 -2.32 -5.64
CA THR A 283 4.54 -2.40 -5.51
C THR A 283 4.05 -3.84 -5.52
N PHE A 284 4.86 -4.79 -5.02
CA PHE A 284 4.57 -6.21 -5.04
C PHE A 284 4.29 -6.74 -6.45
N GLY A 285 5.02 -6.27 -7.47
CA GLY A 285 4.74 -6.58 -8.88
C GLY A 285 3.57 -5.78 -9.46
N GLY A 286 3.30 -4.57 -8.97
CA GLY A 286 2.20 -3.73 -9.42
C GLY A 286 0.84 -3.98 -8.75
N ARG A 287 0.80 -4.76 -7.67
CA ARG A 287 -0.44 -5.13 -6.96
C ARG A 287 -0.91 -4.09 -5.94
N ARG A 288 -0.03 -3.17 -5.51
CA ARG A 288 -0.46 -2.04 -4.66
C ARG A 288 -1.51 -1.22 -5.39
N LEU A 289 -2.58 -0.84 -4.68
CA LEU A 289 -3.67 -0.07 -5.26
C LEU A 289 -3.37 1.43 -5.21
N VAL A 290 -3.77 2.15 -6.27
CA VAL A 290 -3.61 3.59 -6.37
C VAL A 290 -4.88 4.24 -6.93
N PRO A 291 -5.26 5.43 -6.47
CA PRO A 291 -6.35 6.19 -7.08
C PRO A 291 -5.86 6.85 -8.37
N VAL A 292 -6.59 6.63 -9.46
CA VAL A 292 -6.30 7.17 -10.78
C VAL A 292 -7.50 7.99 -11.25
N GLU A 293 -7.24 9.21 -11.68
CA GLU A 293 -8.21 10.02 -12.40
C GLU A 293 -8.34 9.51 -13.82
N VAL A 294 -9.56 9.25 -14.25
CA VAL A 294 -9.87 8.77 -15.60
C VAL A 294 -10.83 9.76 -16.24
N GLY A 295 -10.45 10.30 -17.40
CA GLY A 295 -11.24 11.28 -18.13
C GLY A 295 -10.39 12.12 -19.08
N ARG A 296 -11.00 13.09 -19.74
CA ARG A 296 -10.28 14.03 -20.61
C ARG A 296 -9.82 15.28 -19.83
N SER A 297 -10.66 15.80 -18.94
CA SER A 297 -10.37 16.93 -18.06
C SER A 297 -11.20 16.81 -16.78
N TYR A 298 -10.72 17.37 -15.66
CA TYR A 298 -11.43 17.36 -14.37
C TYR A 298 -12.78 18.10 -14.39
N VAL A 299 -13.04 18.89 -15.45
CA VAL A 299 -14.31 19.59 -15.67
C VAL A 299 -15.27 18.84 -16.59
N ASP A 300 -14.84 17.74 -17.20
CA ASP A 300 -15.67 16.97 -18.14
C ASP A 300 -16.57 15.99 -17.38
N GLU A 301 -17.82 15.80 -17.82
CA GLU A 301 -18.78 14.87 -17.19
C GLU A 301 -18.30 13.40 -17.16
N GLY A 302 -17.40 13.04 -18.07
CA GLY A 302 -16.77 11.71 -18.12
C GLY A 302 -15.59 11.54 -17.17
N TRP A 303 -15.26 12.53 -16.34
CA TRP A 303 -14.19 12.44 -15.36
C TRP A 303 -14.64 11.75 -14.07
N GLY A 304 -13.78 10.88 -13.56
CA GLY A 304 -13.97 10.27 -12.25
C GLY A 304 -12.68 9.65 -11.71
N GLN A 305 -12.73 9.24 -10.45
CA GLN A 305 -11.63 8.56 -9.79
C GLN A 305 -11.91 7.07 -9.66
N ARG A 306 -10.89 6.25 -9.93
CA ARG A 306 -10.94 4.79 -9.78
C ARG A 306 -9.74 4.30 -8.99
N VAL A 307 -9.95 3.31 -8.12
CA VAL A 307 -8.84 2.62 -7.45
C VAL A 307 -8.49 1.39 -8.27
N VAL A 308 -7.26 1.33 -8.78
CA VAL A 308 -6.74 0.26 -9.64
C VAL A 308 -5.38 -0.21 -9.16
N GLY A 309 -4.93 -1.39 -9.60
CA GLY A 309 -3.56 -1.84 -9.32
C GLY A 309 -2.55 -0.93 -10.01
N PHE A 310 -1.42 -0.64 -9.37
CA PHE A 310 -0.36 0.18 -9.95
C PHE A 310 0.16 -0.39 -11.28
N GLY A 311 0.29 -1.72 -11.39
CA GLY A 311 0.68 -2.40 -12.61
C GLY A 311 -0.37 -2.28 -13.72
N GLU A 312 -1.65 -2.39 -13.36
CA GLU A 312 -2.77 -2.13 -14.29
C GLU A 312 -2.72 -0.67 -14.78
N PHE A 313 -2.45 0.27 -13.88
CA PHE A 313 -2.33 1.68 -14.23
C PHE A 313 -1.26 1.91 -15.30
N LEU A 314 -0.06 1.38 -15.05
CA LEU A 314 1.01 1.47 -16.02
C LEU A 314 0.58 0.81 -17.34
N GLU A 315 0.05 -0.42 -17.30
CA GLU A 315 -0.21 -1.23 -18.50
C GLU A 315 -1.19 -0.51 -19.42
N ARG A 316 -2.27 -0.04 -18.82
CA ARG A 316 -3.43 0.46 -19.54
C ARG A 316 -3.23 1.88 -20.02
N TRP A 317 -2.64 2.77 -19.21
CA TRP A 317 -2.58 4.19 -19.53
C TRP A 317 -1.18 4.72 -19.84
N VAL A 318 -0.10 4.08 -19.38
CA VAL A 318 1.27 4.55 -19.65
C VAL A 318 1.88 3.86 -20.87
N VAL A 319 1.80 2.53 -20.94
CA VAL A 319 2.35 1.77 -22.08
C VAL A 319 1.32 1.55 -23.18
N GLY A 320 0.10 1.12 -22.80
CA GLY A 320 -0.98 0.85 -23.74
C GLY A 320 -1.61 2.11 -24.37
N GLY A 321 -1.20 3.31 -23.94
CA GLY A 321 -1.68 4.59 -24.48
C GLY A 321 -3.16 4.87 -24.23
N GLY A 322 -3.81 4.12 -23.34
CA GLY A 322 -5.26 4.11 -23.14
C GLY A 322 -6.00 3.35 -24.25
N ARG A 323 -7.01 2.54 -23.88
CA ARG A 323 -7.91 1.98 -24.90
C ARG A 323 -8.70 3.11 -25.56
N LYS A 324 -8.91 3.03 -26.88
CA LYS A 324 -9.74 3.98 -27.62
C LYS A 324 -11.10 4.14 -26.91
N GLY A 325 -11.40 5.34 -26.44
CA GLY A 325 -12.65 5.69 -25.75
C GLY A 325 -12.61 5.72 -24.22
N GLU A 326 -11.56 5.22 -23.55
CA GLU A 326 -11.49 5.19 -22.07
C GLU A 326 -10.94 6.48 -21.43
N GLY A 327 -10.56 7.47 -22.23
CA GLY A 327 -9.94 8.71 -21.74
C GLY A 327 -8.51 8.52 -21.25
N LYS A 328 -7.88 9.60 -20.78
CA LYS A 328 -6.53 9.56 -20.22
C LYS A 328 -6.62 9.12 -18.75
N GLY A 329 -5.65 8.34 -18.31
CA GLY A 329 -5.48 7.98 -16.91
C GLY A 329 -4.36 8.82 -16.31
N TYR A 330 -4.61 9.43 -15.16
CA TYR A 330 -3.64 10.26 -14.48
C TYR A 330 -3.58 9.95 -12.98
N LEU A 331 -2.43 9.48 -12.51
CA LEU A 331 -2.12 9.36 -11.08
C LEU A 331 -1.71 10.74 -10.56
N ALA A 332 -2.71 11.56 -10.22
CA ALA A 332 -2.55 12.96 -9.87
C ALA A 332 -2.81 13.20 -8.38
N GLN A 333 -2.09 14.19 -7.82
CA GLN A 333 -2.39 14.78 -6.49
C GLN A 333 -2.52 13.76 -5.34
N TYR A 334 -1.92 12.59 -5.50
CA TYR A 334 -1.93 11.54 -4.51
C TYR A 334 -0.57 11.50 -3.77
N PRO A 335 -0.54 11.46 -2.43
CA PRO A 335 0.70 11.37 -1.66
C PRO A 335 1.33 9.97 -1.77
N LEU A 336 1.79 9.60 -2.96
CA LEU A 336 2.29 8.27 -3.30
C LEU A 336 3.47 7.85 -2.41
N LEU A 337 4.35 8.78 -2.07
CA LEU A 337 5.51 8.52 -1.21
C LEU A 337 5.12 8.21 0.24
N SER A 338 3.98 8.74 0.68
CA SER A 338 3.37 8.28 1.93
C SER A 338 2.84 6.86 1.75
N HIS A 339 2.04 6.60 0.71
CA HIS A 339 1.45 5.28 0.48
C HIS A 339 2.50 4.16 0.30
N ILE A 340 3.65 4.47 -0.32
CA ILE A 340 4.76 3.55 -0.59
C ILE A 340 6.04 4.15 0.02
N PRO A 341 6.28 4.00 1.34
CA PRO A 341 7.40 4.65 2.03
C PRO A 341 8.78 4.28 1.48
N THR A 342 8.92 3.11 0.85
CA THR A 342 10.19 2.66 0.26
C THR A 342 10.65 3.55 -0.91
N LEU A 343 9.73 4.23 -1.61
CA LEU A 343 10.06 5.20 -2.65
C LEU A 343 10.56 6.53 -2.07
N LEU A 344 10.14 6.89 -0.85
CA LEU A 344 10.63 8.10 -0.20
C LEU A 344 12.14 8.05 0.05
N LEU A 345 12.71 6.84 0.22
CA LEU A 345 14.14 6.61 0.38
C LEU A 345 14.94 6.81 -0.91
N ASP A 346 14.27 7.07 -2.04
CA ASP A 346 14.90 7.24 -3.34
C ASP A 346 15.07 8.73 -3.72
N ILE A 347 14.59 9.64 -2.88
CA ILE A 347 14.68 11.08 -3.06
C ILE A 347 15.21 11.77 -1.81
N HIS A 348 15.70 13.00 -1.96
CA HIS A 348 16.12 13.84 -0.85
C HIS A 348 15.33 15.16 -0.86
N PRO A 349 14.93 15.68 0.31
CA PRO A 349 14.40 17.04 0.37
C PRO A 349 15.50 18.01 -0.14
N PRO A 350 15.17 18.96 -1.03
CA PRO A 350 16.08 20.03 -1.40
C PRO A 350 16.62 20.79 -0.18
N ASP A 351 17.93 21.10 -0.18
CA ASP A 351 18.59 21.85 0.92
C ASP A 351 18.08 23.30 1.08
N LEU A 352 17.35 23.80 0.07
CA LEU A 352 16.80 25.16 0.02
C LEU A 352 15.38 25.26 0.63
N LEU A 353 14.85 24.17 1.20
CA LEU A 353 13.50 24.10 1.80
C LEU A 353 13.50 24.20 3.32
#